data_AF-A0A7X1CBG3-F1
#
_entry.id   AF-A0A7X1CBG3-F1
#
_cell.length_a   1.000
_cell.length_b   1.000
_cell.length_c   1.000
_cell.angle_alpha   90.00
_cell.angle_beta   90.00
_cell.angle_gamma   90.00
#
_symmetry.space_group_name_H-M   'P 1'
#
loop_
_entity.id
_entity.type
_entity.pdbx_description
1 polymer ?
#
loop_
_entity_poly.entity_id
_entity_poly.type
_entity_poly.pdbx_seq_one_letter_code
_entity_poly.pdbx_strand_id
1 'polypeptide(L)'
;MVIPKLTGMFIRNDITTADESTDEKTCWGQDEYNRVCRDMANAGMTIVIPQIGVTYESKDKQVFYYKQKQFNSTDEATEQEYRQLEYCLQAAKRNGLAVYLPLQLCESLWFQAVYDKFQTESSLQFLKDSADFSIKLADEMYERFMPVFSGQILGWYQPFEIDNGNLYDMQALNAFIEHYLAPVTNHLRQLLPNGRIISSPLLYTNLTDPSKMDMAKWCTMWRNMFLRTELDTLMPQDGAGWESATSDNLASWYRPTREMIDECNVYLKKQGRSPRVAFWNNPECYSMTGSGTMDIRRLLQNMAAVDDYVDCHISFSVHSLIPMEPRFLSGQANNKVYYDAYCTAQKLGYIPSTDVRTPTVSRTIFDTNNIRFNITKTGDALGFIMFRTINGIREKLKEISTVEGVSDYVLIDYQVIPGVTATYDIVAFDAFQNRSVASTFDITFPESVADGVADRSKALEMVNQEAISTGIPVQTLTFAEQSEGFYFQDDKAYTDRLTQHESYEPWWENRDKYAIQEGIYKDENGMAHFRIDLSDVKTVKAIGISFMQDRNASVRVPLRVRTEIDGVEFYTAEQPSIRGIDFTQPVGGNNSHKAEELWFWGFNEGIEGRQIDIYIQLEYDVFLFTNELIIL
;
A
#
# COMPACT_ATOMS: atom_id res chain seq x y z
N MET A 1 13.69 -27.53 -13.09
CA MET A 1 13.77 -26.47 -12.08
C MET A 1 13.01 -26.99 -10.87
N VAL A 2 13.60 -26.97 -9.69
CA VAL A 2 12.89 -27.34 -8.45
C VAL A 2 11.95 -26.19 -8.11
N ILE A 3 10.68 -26.47 -7.81
CA ILE A 3 9.76 -25.42 -7.35
C ILE A 3 10.15 -25.05 -5.91
N PRO A 4 10.42 -23.77 -5.61
CA PRO A 4 10.74 -23.33 -4.26
C PRO A 4 9.53 -23.52 -3.34
N LYS A 5 9.80 -23.73 -2.05
CA LYS A 5 8.78 -24.06 -1.03
C LYS A 5 8.68 -22.98 0.01
N LEU A 6 7.45 -22.67 0.40
CA LEU A 6 7.18 -21.96 1.63
C LEU A 6 7.51 -22.87 2.83
N THR A 7 8.37 -22.37 3.71
CA THR A 7 8.73 -23.01 4.98
C THR A 7 7.77 -22.60 6.10
N GLY A 8 7.15 -21.43 5.99
CA GLY A 8 6.20 -20.94 6.99
C GLY A 8 5.40 -19.76 6.52
N MET A 9 4.53 -19.26 7.41
CA MET A 9 3.75 -18.06 7.17
C MET A 9 3.54 -17.23 8.44
N PHE A 10 3.29 -15.95 8.24
CA PHE A 10 2.79 -15.05 9.28
C PHE A 10 1.29 -15.22 9.52
N ILE A 11 0.86 -15.02 10.76
CA ILE A 11 -0.54 -14.92 11.17
C ILE A 11 -0.75 -13.66 12.03
N ARG A 12 -1.61 -12.76 11.56
CA ARG A 12 -2.11 -11.63 12.34
C ARG A 12 -3.15 -12.07 13.37
N ASN A 13 -2.81 -11.92 14.64
CA ASN A 13 -3.69 -12.24 15.76
C ASN A 13 -4.71 -11.13 16.05
N ASP A 14 -4.44 -9.93 15.56
CA ASP A 14 -5.22 -8.72 15.77
C ASP A 14 -6.30 -8.53 14.70
N ILE A 15 -6.26 -9.34 13.64
CA ILE A 15 -7.30 -9.36 12.63
C ILE A 15 -8.57 -9.97 13.25
N THR A 16 -9.53 -9.09 13.49
CA THR A 16 -10.91 -9.42 13.81
C THR A 16 -11.75 -8.90 12.66
N THR A 17 -12.60 -9.74 12.09
CA THR A 17 -13.55 -9.29 11.08
C THR A 17 -14.72 -8.66 11.79
N ALA A 18 -14.91 -7.35 11.63
CA ALA A 18 -16.19 -6.74 11.98
C ALA A 18 -17.21 -7.22 10.95
N ASP A 19 -18.32 -7.79 11.42
CA ASP A 19 -19.49 -7.93 10.56
C ASP A 19 -20.02 -6.51 10.29
N GLU A 20 -19.92 -6.05 9.03
CA GLU A 20 -20.36 -4.72 8.60
C GLU A 20 -21.85 -4.43 8.93
N SER A 21 -22.64 -5.47 9.24
CA SER A 21 -24.05 -5.34 9.61
C SER A 21 -24.31 -5.28 11.12
N THR A 22 -23.34 -5.63 11.97
CA THR A 22 -23.55 -5.74 13.43
C THR A 22 -22.51 -5.03 14.30
N ASP A 23 -21.42 -4.50 13.73
CA ASP A 23 -20.23 -4.00 14.46
C ASP A 23 -19.60 -5.05 15.41
N GLU A 24 -20.07 -6.31 15.40
CA GLU A 24 -19.51 -7.37 16.22
C GLU A 24 -18.19 -7.87 15.61
N LYS A 25 -17.09 -7.65 16.34
CA LYS A 25 -15.79 -8.22 16.03
C LYS A 25 -15.83 -9.75 16.17
N THR A 26 -15.64 -10.45 15.07
CA THR A 26 -15.50 -11.90 15.08
C THR A 26 -14.02 -12.28 15.17
N CYS A 27 -13.60 -12.79 16.32
CA CYS A 27 -12.24 -13.30 16.54
C CYS A 27 -12.16 -14.79 16.20
N TRP A 28 -10.97 -15.28 15.84
CA TRP A 28 -10.78 -16.71 15.59
C TRP A 28 -10.85 -17.51 16.88
N GLY A 29 -11.48 -18.68 16.83
CA GLY A 29 -11.43 -19.67 17.89
C GLY A 29 -10.29 -20.66 17.72
N GLN A 30 -10.17 -21.58 18.67
CA GLN A 30 -9.17 -22.64 18.61
C GLN A 30 -9.29 -23.52 17.35
N ASP A 31 -10.51 -23.72 16.85
CA ASP A 31 -10.75 -24.57 15.69
C ASP A 31 -10.26 -23.94 14.39
N GLU A 32 -10.41 -22.62 14.24
CA GLU A 32 -9.85 -21.85 13.12
C GLU A 32 -8.32 -22.00 13.06
N TYR A 33 -7.63 -21.74 14.18
CA TYR A 33 -6.17 -21.94 14.28
C TYR A 33 -5.77 -23.39 14.00
N ASN A 34 -6.52 -24.37 14.53
CA ASN A 34 -6.25 -25.79 14.26
C ASN A 34 -6.35 -26.13 12.77
N ARG A 35 -7.35 -25.58 12.06
CA ARG A 35 -7.53 -25.79 10.62
C ARG A 35 -6.39 -25.16 9.83
N VAL A 36 -6.08 -23.89 10.08
CA VAL A 36 -5.01 -23.15 9.39
C VAL A 36 -3.65 -23.82 9.61
N CYS A 37 -3.27 -24.14 10.85
CA CYS A 37 -1.99 -24.81 11.13
C CYS A 37 -1.92 -26.22 10.53
N ARG A 38 -3.03 -26.96 10.47
CA ARG A 38 -3.08 -28.26 9.80
C ARG A 38 -2.87 -28.10 8.30
N ASP A 39 -3.50 -27.11 7.67
CA ASP A 39 -3.39 -26.88 6.23
C ASP A 39 -1.99 -26.36 5.85
N MET A 40 -1.35 -25.55 6.70
CA MET A 40 0.08 -25.23 6.60
C MET A 40 0.95 -26.49 6.66
N ALA A 41 0.75 -27.35 7.66
CA ALA A 41 1.52 -28.59 7.80
C ALA A 41 1.30 -29.55 6.60
N ASN A 42 0.08 -29.67 6.09
CA ASN A 42 -0.26 -30.45 4.89
C ASN A 42 0.45 -29.91 3.63
N ALA A 43 0.69 -28.61 3.57
CA ALA A 43 1.45 -27.95 2.51
C ALA A 43 2.98 -28.09 2.71
N GLY A 44 3.44 -28.75 3.77
CA GLY A 44 4.85 -28.99 4.09
C GLY A 44 5.54 -27.85 4.83
N MET A 45 4.78 -26.86 5.31
CA MET A 45 5.31 -25.77 6.12
C MET A 45 5.58 -26.26 7.55
N THR A 46 6.58 -25.67 8.21
CA THR A 46 7.04 -26.06 9.54
C THR A 46 7.09 -24.89 10.52
N ILE A 47 6.83 -23.65 10.08
CA ILE A 47 6.91 -22.45 10.91
C ILE A 47 5.61 -21.64 10.81
N VAL A 48 5.08 -21.19 11.94
CA VAL A 48 4.05 -20.15 12.02
C VAL A 48 4.55 -18.99 12.87
N ILE A 49 4.41 -17.77 12.38
CA ILE A 49 4.83 -16.56 13.10
C ILE A 49 3.59 -15.73 13.41
N PRO A 50 3.05 -15.76 14.64
CA PRO A 50 2.12 -14.74 15.05
C PRO A 50 2.80 -13.37 14.95
N GLN A 51 2.18 -12.39 14.27
CA GLN A 51 2.84 -11.11 13.97
C GLN A 51 2.94 -10.22 15.21
N ILE A 52 1.90 -10.21 16.05
CA ILE A 52 1.77 -9.27 17.17
C ILE A 52 1.33 -10.01 18.43
N GLY A 53 1.99 -9.72 19.55
CA GLY A 53 1.61 -10.18 20.88
C GLY A 53 0.74 -9.16 21.62
N VAL A 54 1.03 -7.87 21.41
CA VAL A 54 0.35 -6.73 22.02
C VAL A 54 0.34 -5.54 21.06
N THR A 55 -0.79 -4.86 20.92
CA THR A 55 -0.82 -3.51 20.35
C THR A 55 -0.50 -2.51 21.47
N TYR A 56 0.63 -1.82 21.41
CA TYR A 56 1.12 -0.94 22.49
C TYR A 56 1.29 0.50 22.02
N GLU A 57 0.32 1.37 22.30
CA GLU A 57 0.43 2.80 21.99
C GLU A 57 1.04 3.58 23.16
N SER A 58 0.67 3.23 24.40
CA SER A 58 1.21 3.82 25.61
C SER A 58 0.98 2.92 26.82
N LYS A 59 1.44 3.34 28.01
CA LYS A 59 1.10 2.67 29.28
C LYS A 59 -0.42 2.60 29.55
N ASP A 60 -1.19 3.51 28.94
CA ASP A 60 -2.62 3.68 29.17
C ASP A 60 -3.47 3.18 27.98
N LYS A 61 -2.86 2.69 26.90
CA LYS A 61 -3.56 2.16 25.72
C LYS A 61 -2.84 0.94 25.15
N GLN A 62 -3.35 -0.25 25.48
CA GLN A 62 -2.74 -1.55 25.22
C GLN A 62 -3.80 -2.63 24.98
N VAL A 63 -3.66 -3.37 23.88
CA VAL A 63 -4.52 -4.52 23.56
C VAL A 63 -3.66 -5.78 23.50
N PHE A 64 -3.84 -6.69 24.44
CA PHE A 64 -3.09 -7.95 24.52
C PHE A 64 -3.82 -9.08 23.78
N TYR A 65 -3.07 -9.86 23.01
CA TYR A 65 -3.59 -11.07 22.33
C TYR A 65 -3.33 -12.36 23.11
N TYR A 66 -3.03 -12.20 24.40
CA TYR A 66 -2.88 -13.27 25.39
C TYR A 66 -3.27 -12.75 26.79
N LYS A 67 -3.63 -13.64 27.71
CA LYS A 67 -3.92 -13.24 29.10
C LYS A 67 -2.62 -12.87 29.84
N GLN A 68 -2.39 -11.59 30.05
CA GLN A 68 -1.25 -11.08 30.82
C GLN A 68 -1.34 -11.41 32.33
N LYS A 69 -0.25 -11.20 33.09
CA LYS A 69 -0.27 -11.20 34.58
C LYS A 69 0.36 -9.97 35.24
N GLN A 70 1.41 -9.43 34.63
CA GLN A 70 2.28 -8.37 35.15
C GLN A 70 1.88 -6.99 34.62
N PHE A 71 0.93 -6.92 33.69
CA PHE A 71 0.49 -5.69 33.05
C PHE A 71 -0.90 -5.28 33.53
N ASN A 72 -1.10 -3.99 33.77
CA ASN A 72 -2.45 -3.47 33.99
C ASN A 72 -3.05 -3.14 32.62
N SER A 73 -3.74 -4.11 32.00
CA SER A 73 -4.47 -3.86 30.74
C SER A 73 -5.45 -2.72 30.96
N THR A 74 -5.33 -1.66 30.17
CA THR A 74 -6.16 -0.47 30.29
C THR A 74 -7.31 -0.43 29.28
N ASP A 75 -7.17 -1.13 28.15
CA ASP A 75 -8.25 -1.32 27.17
C ASP A 75 -8.94 -2.68 27.35
N GLU A 76 -10.24 -2.70 27.11
CA GLU A 76 -11.07 -3.91 27.16
C GLU A 76 -10.84 -4.73 25.88
N ALA A 77 -9.97 -5.74 25.95
CA ALA A 77 -9.99 -6.82 24.98
C ALA A 77 -11.04 -7.87 25.40
N THR A 78 -11.73 -8.44 24.43
CA THR A 78 -12.64 -9.56 24.65
C THR A 78 -11.88 -10.80 25.12
N GLU A 79 -12.59 -11.71 25.79
CA GLU A 79 -12.04 -13.02 26.17
C GLU A 79 -11.52 -13.83 24.98
N GLN A 80 -12.00 -13.56 23.76
CA GLN A 80 -11.47 -14.19 22.55
C GLN A 80 -10.17 -13.54 22.09
N GLU A 81 -10.05 -12.21 22.10
CA GLU A 81 -8.82 -11.49 21.77
C GLU A 81 -7.66 -11.93 22.69
N TYR A 82 -7.90 -12.06 24.00
CA TYR A 82 -6.89 -12.55 24.96
C TYR A 82 -6.47 -14.02 24.77
N ARG A 83 -7.04 -14.76 23.83
CA ARG A 83 -6.70 -16.17 23.61
C ARG A 83 -6.02 -16.45 22.28
N GLN A 84 -5.91 -15.47 21.39
CA GLN A 84 -5.40 -15.66 20.02
C GLN A 84 -3.99 -16.28 20.00
N LEU A 85 -3.05 -15.76 20.79
CA LEU A 85 -1.69 -16.32 20.87
C LEU A 85 -1.65 -17.72 21.50
N GLU A 86 -2.48 -17.98 22.51
CA GLU A 86 -2.60 -19.32 23.11
C GLU A 86 -3.18 -20.33 22.11
N TYR A 87 -4.18 -19.93 21.33
CA TYR A 87 -4.75 -20.77 20.27
C TYR A 87 -3.73 -21.11 19.20
N CYS A 88 -2.92 -20.12 18.78
CA CYS A 88 -1.82 -20.32 17.84
C CYS A 88 -0.79 -21.33 18.38
N LEU A 89 -0.31 -21.15 19.62
CA LEU A 89 0.66 -22.05 20.25
C LEU A 89 0.13 -23.48 20.40
N GLN A 90 -1.13 -23.64 20.77
CA GLN A 90 -1.78 -24.96 20.88
C GLN A 90 -1.94 -25.63 19.51
N ALA A 91 -2.35 -24.89 18.49
CA ALA A 91 -2.49 -25.39 17.13
C ALA A 91 -1.12 -25.74 16.52
N ALA A 92 -0.09 -24.93 16.77
CA ALA A 92 1.29 -25.20 16.35
C ALA A 92 1.80 -26.50 16.98
N LYS A 93 1.64 -26.67 18.31
CA LYS A 93 2.00 -27.90 19.01
C LYS A 93 1.28 -29.13 18.47
N ARG A 94 -0.02 -29.00 18.17
CA ARG A 94 -0.84 -30.08 17.62
C ARG A 94 -0.39 -30.53 16.22
N ASN A 95 0.06 -29.59 15.40
CA ASN A 95 0.43 -29.83 14.00
C ASN A 95 1.95 -29.90 13.77
N GLY A 96 2.76 -29.88 14.83
CA GLY A 96 4.22 -29.98 14.74
C GLY A 96 4.90 -28.75 14.13
N LEU A 97 4.29 -27.57 14.24
CA LEU A 97 4.86 -26.31 13.77
C LEU A 97 5.71 -25.65 14.86
N ALA A 98 6.78 -25.00 14.44
CA ALA A 98 7.57 -24.10 15.26
C ALA A 98 6.96 -22.69 15.29
N VAL A 99 7.24 -21.96 16.37
CA VAL A 99 6.73 -20.60 16.62
C VAL A 99 7.87 -19.66 17.00
N TYR A 100 7.83 -18.45 16.45
CA TYR A 100 8.60 -17.30 16.94
C TYR A 100 7.64 -16.39 17.70
N LEU A 101 7.88 -16.18 18.99
CA LEU A 101 6.98 -15.38 19.82
C LEU A 101 7.04 -13.90 19.38
N PRO A 102 5.91 -13.26 19.07
CA PRO A 102 5.92 -11.85 18.71
C PRO A 102 6.15 -10.96 19.92
N LEU A 103 6.71 -9.79 19.66
CA LEU A 103 6.72 -8.67 20.60
C LEU A 103 5.51 -7.74 20.35
N GLN A 104 5.64 -6.51 20.82
CA GLN A 104 4.65 -5.45 20.70
C GLN A 104 4.75 -4.72 19.35
N LEU A 105 3.64 -4.18 18.85
CA LEU A 105 3.63 -3.26 17.73
C LEU A 105 2.60 -2.14 17.98
N CYS A 106 2.97 -0.90 17.71
CA CYS A 106 2.02 0.15 17.34
C CYS A 106 2.47 0.74 16.01
N GLU A 107 1.75 0.39 14.95
CA GLU A 107 2.16 0.67 13.58
C GLU A 107 2.17 2.18 13.30
N SER A 108 1.14 2.91 13.71
CA SER A 108 1.03 4.36 13.48
C SER A 108 2.13 5.16 14.19
N LEU A 109 2.38 4.90 15.48
CA LEU A 109 3.44 5.58 16.23
C LEU A 109 4.83 5.18 15.74
N TRP A 110 5.01 3.91 15.35
CA TRP A 110 6.26 3.45 14.77
C TRP A 110 6.60 4.19 13.48
N PHE A 111 5.68 4.23 12.51
CA PHE A 111 5.93 4.92 11.24
C PHE A 111 6.10 6.42 11.42
N GLN A 112 5.30 7.06 12.29
CA GLN A 112 5.49 8.47 12.62
C GLN A 112 6.90 8.73 13.18
N ALA A 113 7.37 7.92 14.13
CA ALA A 113 8.69 8.07 14.72
C ALA A 113 9.83 7.82 13.70
N VAL A 114 9.63 6.89 12.77
CA VAL A 114 10.55 6.62 11.65
C VAL A 114 10.61 7.80 10.68
N TYR A 115 9.47 8.41 10.32
CA TYR A 115 9.42 9.59 9.45
C TYR A 115 10.11 10.81 10.08
N ASP A 116 9.96 10.98 11.39
CA ASP A 116 10.68 12.00 12.18
C ASP A 116 12.17 11.64 12.42
N LYS A 117 12.64 10.51 11.84
CA LYS A 117 14.02 10.01 11.94
C LYS A 117 14.53 9.84 13.37
N PHE A 118 13.62 9.64 14.33
CA PHE A 118 13.92 9.59 15.76
C PHE A 118 14.65 10.83 16.31
N GLN A 119 14.45 12.01 15.71
CA GLN A 119 15.16 13.24 16.08
C GLN A 119 14.45 14.08 17.13
N THR A 120 13.17 13.81 17.40
CA THR A 120 12.38 14.51 18.41
C THR A 120 12.50 13.86 19.79
N GLU A 121 12.29 14.62 20.86
CA GLU A 121 12.28 14.07 22.23
C GLU A 121 11.20 12.98 22.39
N SER A 122 10.03 13.18 21.78
CA SER A 122 8.91 12.24 21.80
C SER A 122 9.25 10.92 21.08
N SER A 123 9.81 10.98 19.86
CA SER A 123 10.18 9.76 19.11
C SER A 123 11.33 8.99 19.79
N LEU A 124 12.29 9.70 20.41
CA LEU A 124 13.36 9.06 21.18
C LEU A 124 12.83 8.41 22.47
N GLN A 125 11.90 9.06 23.16
CA GLN A 125 11.25 8.49 24.34
C GLN A 125 10.40 7.28 23.97
N PHE A 126 9.67 7.34 22.85
CA PHE A 126 8.92 6.21 22.30
C PHE A 126 9.81 4.98 22.07
N LEU A 127 11.03 5.14 21.52
CA LEU A 127 11.97 4.02 21.36
C LEU A 127 12.35 3.39 22.70
N LYS A 128 12.67 4.20 23.71
CA LYS A 128 13.06 3.71 25.04
C LYS A 128 11.90 3.01 25.75
N ASP A 129 10.72 3.61 25.73
CA ASP A 129 9.51 3.03 26.32
C ASP A 129 9.13 1.73 25.63
N SER A 130 9.24 1.70 24.28
CA SER A 130 9.03 0.49 23.49
C SER A 130 10.03 -0.60 23.84
N ALA A 131 11.30 -0.27 24.12
CA ALA A 131 12.33 -1.22 24.50
C ALA A 131 12.05 -1.82 25.87
N ASP A 132 11.79 -0.97 26.86
CA ASP A 132 11.45 -1.36 28.23
C ASP A 132 10.18 -2.22 28.27
N PHE A 133 9.17 -1.87 27.47
CA PHE A 133 7.94 -2.65 27.36
C PHE A 133 8.21 -4.01 26.70
N SER A 134 8.97 -4.05 25.59
CA SER A 134 9.29 -5.30 24.88
C SER A 134 10.10 -6.28 25.74
N ILE A 135 11.00 -5.77 26.58
CA ILE A 135 11.79 -6.57 27.54
C ILE A 135 10.87 -7.24 28.58
N LYS A 136 10.00 -6.45 29.22
CA LYS A 136 9.04 -6.96 30.21
C LYS A 136 8.04 -7.95 29.58
N LEU A 137 7.61 -7.65 28.36
CA LEU A 137 6.72 -8.51 27.60
C LEU A 137 7.38 -9.87 27.32
N ALA A 138 8.65 -9.87 26.93
CA ALA A 138 9.41 -11.08 26.70
C ALA A 138 9.59 -11.91 27.98
N ASP A 139 9.88 -11.28 29.13
CA ASP A 139 9.96 -11.97 30.42
C ASP A 139 8.65 -12.69 30.76
N GLU A 140 7.52 -11.97 30.66
CA GLU A 140 6.21 -12.55 30.96
C GLU A 140 5.85 -13.69 29.99
N MET A 141 6.03 -13.49 28.69
CA MET A 141 5.75 -14.53 27.70
C MET A 141 6.65 -15.75 27.90
N TYR A 142 7.92 -15.55 28.24
CA TYR A 142 8.86 -16.62 28.54
C TYR A 142 8.37 -17.44 29.75
N GLU A 143 8.10 -16.79 30.88
CA GLU A 143 7.57 -17.44 32.09
C GLU A 143 6.26 -18.18 31.84
N ARG A 144 5.38 -17.62 31.01
CA ARG A 144 4.06 -18.18 30.72
C ARG A 144 4.11 -19.36 29.77
N PHE A 145 4.80 -19.22 28.64
CA PHE A 145 4.67 -20.14 27.52
C PHE A 145 5.80 -21.17 27.43
N MET A 146 7.02 -20.84 27.84
CA MET A 146 8.13 -21.80 27.76
C MET A 146 7.92 -23.11 28.54
N PRO A 147 7.33 -23.11 29.75
CA PRO A 147 7.07 -24.37 30.47
C PRO A 147 6.14 -25.34 29.73
N VAL A 148 5.30 -24.84 28.82
CA VAL A 148 4.26 -25.61 28.13
C VAL A 148 4.59 -25.89 26.66
N PHE A 149 5.30 -24.96 26.02
CA PHE A 149 5.54 -24.90 24.57
C PHE A 149 7.03 -24.84 24.19
N SER A 150 7.95 -25.24 25.08
CA SER A 150 9.40 -25.26 24.81
C SER A 150 9.81 -26.05 23.58
N GLY A 151 9.03 -27.06 23.16
CA GLY A 151 9.27 -27.81 21.93
C GLY A 151 8.82 -27.11 20.65
N GLN A 152 8.04 -26.02 20.76
CA GLN A 152 7.51 -25.25 19.63
C GLN A 152 8.21 -23.90 19.49
N ILE A 153 8.53 -23.24 20.61
CA ILE A 153 9.12 -21.90 20.61
C ILE A 153 10.59 -21.98 20.18
N LEU A 154 10.92 -21.42 19.01
CA LEU A 154 12.28 -21.36 18.45
C LEU A 154 12.97 -20.00 18.65
N GLY A 155 12.26 -19.01 19.19
CA GLY A 155 12.79 -17.67 19.25
C GLY A 155 11.73 -16.58 19.35
N TRP A 156 12.12 -15.40 18.91
CA TRP A 156 11.35 -14.16 19.02
C TRP A 156 11.23 -13.49 17.65
N TYR A 157 10.08 -12.89 17.36
CA TYR A 157 9.86 -12.04 16.20
C TYR A 157 9.78 -10.58 16.63
N GLN A 158 10.60 -9.75 16.00
CA GLN A 158 10.59 -8.29 16.09
C GLN A 158 9.66 -7.72 15.00
N PRO A 159 8.47 -7.21 15.36
CA PRO A 159 7.49 -6.71 14.40
C PRO A 159 7.76 -5.31 13.85
N PHE A 160 8.66 -4.51 14.43
CA PHE A 160 8.95 -3.18 13.87
C PHE A 160 9.57 -3.26 12.47
N GLU A 161 8.80 -2.78 11.49
CA GLU A 161 9.14 -2.83 10.08
C GLU A 161 10.03 -1.66 9.70
N ILE A 162 11.22 -1.97 9.20
CA ILE A 162 12.20 -0.95 8.82
C ILE A 162 12.32 -0.97 7.31
N ASP A 163 12.31 0.21 6.69
CA ASP A 163 12.54 0.34 5.25
C ASP A 163 13.91 0.91 4.88
N ASN A 164 14.22 0.77 3.59
CA ASN A 164 15.39 1.31 2.93
C ASN A 164 15.17 2.75 2.41
N GLY A 165 14.24 3.53 2.95
CA GLY A 165 14.00 4.93 2.58
C GLY A 165 14.28 5.89 3.73
N ASN A 166 13.84 5.52 4.92
CA ASN A 166 13.79 6.37 6.10
C ASN A 166 15.00 6.21 7.03
N LEU A 167 15.63 5.03 7.11
CA LEU A 167 16.80 4.76 7.96
C LEU A 167 18.17 4.81 7.26
N TYR A 168 18.26 5.44 6.09
CA TYR A 168 19.57 5.75 5.49
C TYR A 168 20.36 6.81 6.27
N ASP A 169 19.67 7.58 7.10
CA ASP A 169 20.31 8.50 8.02
C ASP A 169 21.00 7.71 9.14
N MET A 170 22.34 7.78 9.19
CA MET A 170 23.12 7.09 10.21
C MET A 170 22.75 7.52 11.63
N GLN A 171 22.23 8.74 11.83
CA GLN A 171 21.76 9.19 13.13
C GLN A 171 20.47 8.44 13.54
N ALA A 172 19.49 8.34 12.63
CA ALA A 172 18.26 7.61 12.87
C ALA A 172 18.54 6.11 13.12
N LEU A 173 19.41 5.52 12.30
CA LEU A 173 19.86 4.14 12.48
C LEU A 173 20.54 3.93 13.84
N ASN A 174 21.41 4.85 14.26
CA ASN A 174 22.08 4.77 15.55
C ASN A 174 21.08 4.88 16.70
N ALA A 175 20.15 5.83 16.64
CA ALA A 175 19.11 5.99 17.66
C ALA A 175 18.27 4.72 17.81
N PHE A 176 17.82 4.13 16.70
CA PHE A 176 17.08 2.88 16.70
C PHE A 176 17.88 1.72 17.29
N ILE A 177 19.15 1.55 16.88
CA ILE A 177 20.02 0.49 17.41
C ILE A 177 20.25 0.66 18.92
N GLU A 178 20.60 1.87 19.36
CA GLU A 178 21.06 2.14 20.74
C GLU A 178 19.92 2.16 21.74
N HIS A 179 18.76 2.71 21.37
CA HIS A 179 17.65 2.90 22.29
C HIS A 179 16.61 1.79 22.24
N TYR A 180 16.59 0.98 21.18
CA TYR A 180 15.61 -0.10 21.03
C TYR A 180 16.25 -1.44 20.69
N LEU A 181 16.86 -1.59 19.51
CA LEU A 181 17.20 -2.92 18.99
C LEU A 181 18.26 -3.63 19.82
N ALA A 182 19.35 -2.96 20.22
CA ALA A 182 20.40 -3.60 21.01
C ALA A 182 19.93 -3.97 22.43
N PRO A 183 19.29 -3.09 23.23
CA PRO A 183 18.75 -3.47 24.53
C PRO A 183 17.80 -4.66 24.46
N VAL A 184 16.84 -4.64 23.51
CA VAL A 184 15.85 -5.70 23.35
C VAL A 184 16.53 -6.99 22.94
N THR A 185 17.31 -7.00 21.85
CA THR A 185 17.90 -8.26 21.35
C THR A 185 18.90 -8.89 22.32
N ASN A 186 19.65 -8.08 23.09
CA ASN A 186 20.51 -8.58 24.15
C ASN A 186 19.72 -9.30 25.25
N HIS A 187 18.58 -8.73 25.66
CA HIS A 187 17.70 -9.36 26.65
C HIS A 187 17.09 -10.67 26.13
N LEU A 188 16.57 -10.66 24.90
CA LEU A 188 15.99 -11.85 24.26
C LEU A 188 17.01 -13.00 24.16
N ARG A 189 18.27 -12.68 23.84
CA ARG A 189 19.38 -13.64 23.83
C ARG A 189 19.65 -14.22 25.21
N GLN A 190 19.54 -13.44 26.28
CA GLN A 190 19.70 -13.96 27.65
C GLN A 190 18.58 -14.90 28.04
N LEU A 191 17.33 -14.57 27.67
CA LEU A 191 16.16 -15.43 27.91
C LEU A 191 16.25 -16.76 27.16
N LEU A 192 16.63 -16.71 25.89
CA LEU A 192 16.70 -17.90 25.04
C LEU A 192 18.02 -17.94 24.25
N PRO A 193 19.14 -18.39 24.87
CA PRO A 193 20.48 -18.33 24.27
C PRO A 193 20.61 -18.97 22.90
N ASN A 194 19.86 -20.04 22.64
CA ASN A 194 19.85 -20.76 21.37
C ASN A 194 18.69 -20.38 20.43
N GLY A 195 17.78 -19.51 20.88
CA GLY A 195 16.65 -19.06 20.08
C GLY A 195 17.08 -18.06 19.01
N ARG A 196 16.37 -18.02 17.88
CA ARG A 196 16.62 -16.97 16.87
C ARG A 196 15.81 -15.73 17.16
N ILE A 197 16.40 -14.57 16.95
CA ILE A 197 15.69 -13.28 16.95
C ILE A 197 15.51 -12.88 15.49
N ILE A 198 14.26 -12.85 15.03
CA ILE A 198 13.92 -12.70 13.62
C ILE A 198 13.23 -11.36 13.36
N SER A 199 13.44 -10.77 12.17
CA SER A 199 12.79 -9.54 11.72
C SER A 199 12.40 -9.65 10.24
N SER A 200 11.38 -8.89 9.84
CA SER A 200 10.84 -8.88 8.47
C SER A 200 10.71 -7.45 7.90
N PRO A 201 11.81 -6.80 7.53
CA PRO A 201 11.81 -5.40 7.08
C PRO A 201 11.16 -5.21 5.71
N LEU A 202 10.80 -3.97 5.41
CA LEU A 202 10.26 -3.53 4.12
C LEU A 202 11.40 -3.16 3.16
N LEU A 203 11.23 -3.46 1.88
CA LEU A 203 12.13 -3.01 0.83
C LEU A 203 11.31 -2.13 -0.14
N TYR A 204 11.40 -0.80 -0.05
CA TYR A 204 10.49 0.14 -0.75
C TYR A 204 11.13 0.89 -1.91
N THR A 205 12.33 1.47 -1.71
CA THR A 205 12.85 2.47 -2.65
C THR A 205 13.54 1.82 -3.85
N ASN A 206 13.20 2.29 -5.06
CA ASN A 206 13.81 1.91 -6.35
C ASN A 206 13.91 0.40 -6.59
N LEU A 207 12.88 -0.35 -6.21
CA LEU A 207 12.89 -1.82 -6.30
C LEU A 207 13.13 -2.36 -7.71
N THR A 208 12.57 -1.70 -8.72
CA THR A 208 12.60 -2.16 -10.11
C THR A 208 13.93 -1.94 -10.81
N ASP A 209 14.69 -0.91 -10.42
CA ASP A 209 16.00 -0.58 -10.99
C ASP A 209 16.89 0.10 -9.93
N PRO A 210 17.42 -0.67 -8.96
CA PRO A 210 18.19 -0.09 -7.89
C PRO A 210 19.57 0.38 -8.35
N SER A 211 19.96 1.59 -7.94
CA SER A 211 21.33 2.05 -8.19
C SER A 211 22.32 1.29 -7.30
N LYS A 212 23.60 1.27 -7.69
CA LYS A 212 24.68 0.74 -6.83
C LYS A 212 24.72 1.42 -5.46
N MET A 213 24.34 2.70 -5.39
CA MET A 213 24.31 3.45 -4.15
C MET A 213 23.19 2.96 -3.23
N ASP A 214 22.00 2.69 -3.77
CA ASP A 214 20.86 2.18 -3.01
C ASP A 214 21.19 0.84 -2.36
N MET A 215 21.78 -0.07 -3.15
CA MET A 215 22.23 -1.38 -2.64
C MET A 215 23.35 -1.25 -1.59
N ALA A 216 24.30 -0.33 -1.78
CA ALA A 216 25.38 -0.10 -0.82
C ALA A 216 24.86 0.44 0.51
N LYS A 217 23.88 1.35 0.48
CA LYS A 217 23.24 1.89 1.70
C LYS A 217 22.46 0.80 2.43
N TRP A 218 21.66 0.01 1.72
CA TRP A 218 20.95 -1.14 2.28
C TRP A 218 21.91 -2.12 2.97
N CYS A 219 22.95 -2.55 2.27
CA CYS A 219 23.93 -3.49 2.82
C CYS A 219 24.70 -2.89 4.01
N THR A 220 24.98 -1.59 4.00
CA THR A 220 25.67 -0.90 5.10
C THR A 220 24.77 -0.80 6.34
N MET A 221 23.49 -0.48 6.18
CA MET A 221 22.51 -0.43 7.25
C MET A 221 22.42 -1.80 7.97
N TRP A 222 22.18 -2.87 7.21
CA TRP A 222 22.04 -4.21 7.79
C TRP A 222 23.35 -4.75 8.38
N ARG A 223 24.50 -4.48 7.75
CA ARG A 223 25.80 -4.80 8.34
C ARG A 223 25.94 -4.14 9.73
N ASN A 224 25.56 -2.86 9.85
CA ASN A 224 25.61 -2.17 11.15
C ASN A 224 24.66 -2.79 12.17
N MET A 225 23.44 -3.15 11.78
CA MET A 225 22.50 -3.83 12.67
C MET A 225 23.06 -5.17 13.16
N PHE A 226 23.55 -6.04 12.27
CA PHE A 226 24.08 -7.35 12.65
C PHE A 226 25.33 -7.26 13.51
N LEU A 227 26.22 -6.31 13.25
CA LEU A 227 27.46 -6.18 14.03
C LEU A 227 27.26 -5.55 15.42
N ARG A 228 26.10 -4.93 15.68
CA ARG A 228 25.84 -4.18 16.92
C ARG A 228 24.70 -4.73 17.76
N THR A 229 24.04 -5.81 17.32
CA THR A 229 22.86 -6.39 17.98
C THR A 229 22.89 -7.92 17.92
N GLU A 230 21.99 -8.56 18.65
CA GLU A 230 21.82 -10.02 18.66
C GLU A 230 20.81 -10.53 17.60
N LEU A 231 20.44 -9.70 16.61
CA LEU A 231 19.52 -10.07 15.53
C LEU A 231 20.08 -11.17 14.60
N ASP A 232 19.30 -12.21 14.33
CA ASP A 232 19.77 -13.44 13.66
C ASP A 232 19.24 -13.66 12.25
N THR A 233 18.34 -12.80 11.74
CA THR A 233 17.80 -12.96 10.39
C THR A 233 17.66 -11.62 9.68
N LEU A 234 17.82 -11.65 8.37
CA LEU A 234 17.21 -10.68 7.45
C LEU A 234 16.14 -11.43 6.68
N MET A 235 14.88 -10.97 6.73
CA MET A 235 13.79 -11.54 5.95
C MET A 235 13.00 -10.42 5.26
N PRO A 236 13.54 -9.78 4.22
CA PRO A 236 12.87 -8.66 3.61
C PRO A 236 11.55 -9.11 2.97
N GLN A 237 10.53 -8.28 3.15
CA GLN A 237 9.31 -8.33 2.36
C GLN A 237 9.70 -8.03 0.92
N ASP A 238 9.36 -8.93 0.00
CA ASP A 238 9.87 -8.86 -1.38
C ASP A 238 9.23 -7.75 -2.21
N GLY A 239 8.16 -7.12 -1.72
CA GLY A 239 7.42 -6.05 -2.39
C GLY A 239 6.62 -6.51 -3.61
N ALA A 240 6.57 -7.83 -3.86
CA ALA A 240 5.89 -8.33 -5.03
C ALA A 240 4.36 -8.26 -4.91
N GLY A 241 3.82 -8.39 -3.69
CA GLY A 241 2.39 -8.23 -3.43
C GLY A 241 1.95 -6.76 -3.47
N TRP A 242 2.85 -5.84 -3.08
CA TRP A 242 2.70 -4.40 -3.30
C TRP A 242 2.95 -3.96 -4.75
N GLU A 243 3.23 -4.89 -5.67
CA GLU A 243 3.45 -4.63 -7.09
C GLU A 243 4.68 -3.76 -7.40
N SER A 244 5.56 -3.56 -6.42
CA SER A 244 6.78 -2.76 -6.55
C SER A 244 7.99 -3.59 -7.02
N ALA A 245 7.91 -4.93 -6.95
CA ALA A 245 8.92 -5.85 -7.44
C ALA A 245 8.33 -7.04 -8.22
N THR A 246 9.18 -7.70 -9.02
CA THR A 246 8.85 -8.91 -9.77
C THR A 246 10.08 -9.82 -9.88
N SER A 247 9.88 -11.05 -10.36
CA SER A 247 10.97 -11.99 -10.65
C SER A 247 12.11 -11.40 -11.49
N ASP A 248 11.84 -10.37 -12.30
CA ASP A 248 12.83 -9.77 -13.19
C ASP A 248 13.83 -8.87 -12.45
N ASN A 249 13.47 -8.33 -11.28
CA ASN A 249 14.28 -7.34 -10.57
C ASN A 249 14.70 -7.75 -9.15
N LEU A 250 14.03 -8.73 -8.53
CA LEU A 250 14.32 -9.16 -7.16
C LEU A 250 15.78 -9.57 -6.93
N ALA A 251 16.38 -10.30 -7.89
CA ALA A 251 17.75 -10.79 -7.78
C ALA A 251 18.79 -9.66 -7.58
N SER A 252 18.51 -8.46 -8.09
CA SER A 252 19.39 -7.30 -7.94
C SER A 252 19.62 -6.96 -6.47
N TRP A 253 18.60 -7.04 -5.62
CA TRP A 253 18.70 -6.79 -4.18
C TRP A 253 19.21 -7.99 -3.39
N TYR A 254 18.76 -9.20 -3.74
CA TYR A 254 19.03 -10.39 -2.94
C TYR A 254 20.49 -10.86 -3.06
N ARG A 255 21.09 -10.79 -4.26
CA ARG A 255 22.48 -11.21 -4.46
C ARG A 255 23.50 -10.46 -3.58
N PRO A 256 23.59 -9.11 -3.61
CA PRO A 256 24.53 -8.38 -2.76
C PRO A 256 24.18 -8.49 -1.27
N THR A 257 22.90 -8.67 -0.93
CA THR A 257 22.48 -8.90 0.46
C THR A 257 23.03 -10.22 0.99
N ARG A 258 22.98 -11.30 0.19
CA ARG A 258 23.62 -12.58 0.52
C ARG A 258 25.12 -12.44 0.75
N GLU A 259 25.82 -11.76 -0.17
CA GLU A 259 27.26 -11.51 -0.08
C GLU A 259 27.60 -10.77 1.23
N MET A 260 26.83 -9.72 1.58
CA MET A 260 27.00 -8.99 2.84
C MET A 260 26.75 -9.85 4.08
N ILE A 261 25.73 -10.72 4.07
CA ILE A 261 25.44 -11.64 5.18
C ILE A 261 26.54 -12.68 5.36
N ASP A 262 27.11 -13.20 4.27
CA ASP A 262 28.26 -14.12 4.32
C ASP A 262 29.48 -13.47 4.97
N GLU A 263 29.80 -12.24 4.57
CA GLU A 263 30.87 -11.45 5.20
C GLU A 263 30.63 -11.23 6.70
N CYS A 264 29.41 -10.84 7.07
CA CYS A 264 29.03 -10.65 8.46
C CYS A 264 29.21 -11.94 9.26
N ASN A 265 28.76 -13.08 8.73
CA ASN A 265 28.86 -14.37 9.40
C ASN A 265 30.32 -14.81 9.62
N VAL A 266 31.23 -14.50 8.70
CA VAL A 266 32.68 -14.72 8.90
C VAL A 266 33.19 -13.90 10.09
N TYR A 267 32.78 -12.64 10.20
CA TYR A 267 33.18 -11.78 11.32
C TYR A 267 32.57 -12.24 12.65
N LEU A 268 31.26 -12.46 12.69
CA LEU A 268 30.53 -12.87 13.88
C LEU A 268 31.01 -14.22 14.43
N LYS A 269 31.35 -15.17 13.55
CA LYS A 269 31.95 -16.45 13.95
C LYS A 269 33.28 -16.26 14.68
N LYS A 270 34.13 -15.30 14.26
CA LYS A 270 35.39 -14.99 14.96
C LYS A 270 35.16 -14.39 16.35
N GLN A 271 34.01 -13.75 16.56
CA GLN A 271 33.57 -13.24 17.87
C GLN A 271 32.87 -14.31 18.72
N GLY A 272 32.80 -15.57 18.26
CA GLY A 272 32.15 -16.66 18.99
C GLY A 272 30.62 -16.61 18.97
N ARG A 273 30.01 -15.78 18.10
CA ARG A 273 28.56 -15.64 18.04
C ARG A 273 27.89 -16.84 17.37
N SER A 274 26.84 -17.34 18.02
CA SER A 274 25.92 -18.35 17.52
C SER A 274 24.50 -17.98 17.98
N PRO A 275 23.46 -18.07 17.12
CA PRO A 275 23.48 -18.64 15.77
C PRO A 275 24.08 -17.68 14.71
N ARG A 276 24.33 -18.21 13.51
CA ARG A 276 24.66 -17.40 12.33
C ARG A 276 23.45 -16.58 11.88
N VAL A 277 23.70 -15.42 11.29
CA VAL A 277 22.68 -14.64 10.58
C VAL A 277 22.19 -15.47 9.39
N ALA A 278 20.88 -15.71 9.32
CA ALA A 278 20.24 -16.36 8.18
C ALA A 278 19.63 -15.32 7.24
N PHE A 279 19.62 -15.62 5.94
CA PHE A 279 18.95 -14.79 4.95
C PHE A 279 17.70 -15.50 4.48
N TRP A 280 16.53 -14.98 4.82
CA TRP A 280 15.24 -15.54 4.42
C TRP A 280 14.57 -14.60 3.42
N ASN A 281 13.58 -15.10 2.69
CA ASN A 281 12.68 -14.27 1.90
C ASN A 281 11.31 -14.23 2.58
N ASN A 282 10.68 -13.07 2.67
CA ASN A 282 9.24 -12.97 2.87
C ASN A 282 8.54 -12.69 1.53
N PRO A 283 8.18 -13.74 0.76
CA PRO A 283 7.43 -13.54 -0.46
C PRO A 283 6.00 -13.16 -0.11
N GLU A 284 5.56 -11.98 -0.50
CA GLU A 284 4.19 -11.54 -0.32
C GLU A 284 3.27 -12.40 -1.21
N CYS A 285 2.25 -13.03 -0.63
CA CYS A 285 1.31 -13.87 -1.38
C CYS A 285 -0.04 -13.19 -1.65
N TYR A 286 -0.16 -11.91 -1.32
CA TYR A 286 -1.29 -11.06 -1.70
C TYR A 286 -1.01 -10.28 -2.99
N SER A 287 -2.03 -9.64 -3.56
CA SER A 287 -1.86 -8.69 -4.66
C SER A 287 -2.72 -7.45 -4.45
N MET A 288 -2.11 -6.27 -4.57
CA MET A 288 -2.80 -4.98 -4.53
C MET A 288 -3.57 -4.65 -5.81
N THR A 289 -3.38 -5.41 -6.90
CA THR A 289 -4.02 -5.14 -8.20
C THR A 289 -4.95 -6.26 -8.64
N GLY A 290 -6.10 -6.38 -7.97
CA GLY A 290 -7.20 -7.22 -8.43
C GLY A 290 -7.62 -8.27 -7.41
N SER A 291 -7.22 -9.52 -7.63
CA SER A 291 -7.81 -10.70 -6.96
C SER A 291 -7.41 -10.91 -5.49
N GLY A 292 -6.68 -9.98 -4.88
CA GLY A 292 -6.29 -9.97 -3.45
C GLY A 292 -5.29 -11.06 -3.03
N THR A 293 -5.29 -12.21 -3.70
CA THR A 293 -4.26 -13.25 -3.62
C THR A 293 -3.41 -13.22 -4.88
N MET A 294 -2.09 -13.28 -4.73
CA MET A 294 -1.19 -13.38 -5.87
C MET A 294 -1.40 -14.72 -6.58
N ASP A 295 -1.45 -14.70 -7.92
CA ASP A 295 -1.50 -15.95 -8.67
C ASP A 295 -0.27 -16.82 -8.39
N ILE A 296 -0.49 -18.14 -8.37
CA ILE A 296 0.53 -19.10 -7.93
C ILE A 296 1.73 -19.13 -8.89
N ARG A 297 1.53 -18.80 -10.17
CA ARG A 297 2.63 -18.73 -11.12
C ARG A 297 3.58 -17.60 -10.77
N ARG A 298 3.05 -16.40 -10.54
CA ARG A 298 3.82 -15.23 -10.16
C ARG A 298 4.51 -15.44 -8.80
N LEU A 299 3.80 -15.94 -7.79
CA LEU A 299 4.38 -16.22 -6.47
C LEU A 299 5.61 -17.15 -6.59
N LEU A 300 5.47 -18.26 -7.31
CA LEU A 300 6.55 -19.22 -7.48
C LEU A 300 7.70 -18.70 -8.36
N GLN A 301 7.40 -17.83 -9.34
CA GLN A 301 8.44 -17.15 -10.14
C GLN A 301 9.25 -16.16 -9.31
N ASN A 302 8.60 -15.37 -8.45
CA ASN A 302 9.28 -14.44 -7.54
C ASN A 302 10.17 -15.19 -6.54
N MET A 303 9.64 -16.27 -5.94
CA MET A 303 10.44 -17.14 -5.06
C MET A 303 11.63 -17.73 -5.81
N ALA A 304 11.43 -18.25 -7.03
CA ALA A 304 12.50 -18.88 -7.80
C ALA A 304 13.59 -17.89 -8.22
N ALA A 305 13.26 -16.60 -8.40
CA ALA A 305 14.23 -15.57 -8.72
C ALA A 305 15.26 -15.31 -7.60
N VAL A 306 14.93 -15.72 -6.35
CA VAL A 306 15.78 -15.48 -5.18
C VAL A 306 16.17 -16.72 -4.39
N ASP A 307 15.65 -17.91 -4.76
CA ASP A 307 15.85 -19.18 -4.06
C ASP A 307 17.34 -19.51 -3.85
N ASP A 308 18.20 -19.20 -4.83
CA ASP A 308 19.65 -19.43 -4.75
C ASP A 308 20.37 -18.54 -3.71
N TYR A 309 19.72 -17.47 -3.23
CA TYR A 309 20.32 -16.52 -2.28
C TYR A 309 19.83 -16.72 -0.84
N VAL A 310 18.70 -17.38 -0.64
CA VAL A 310 18.02 -17.46 0.67
C VAL A 310 18.08 -18.86 1.27
N ASP A 311 18.06 -18.93 2.60
CA ASP A 311 18.01 -20.18 3.36
C ASP A 311 16.58 -20.76 3.40
N CYS A 312 15.52 -19.92 3.31
CA CYS A 312 14.12 -20.34 3.18
C CYS A 312 13.15 -19.19 2.82
N HIS A 313 11.88 -19.53 2.56
CA HIS A 313 10.79 -18.59 2.31
C HIS A 313 9.72 -18.66 3.43
N ILE A 314 9.32 -17.53 4.01
CA ILE A 314 8.22 -17.44 4.98
C ILE A 314 7.30 -16.29 4.57
N SER A 315 6.07 -16.59 4.17
CA SER A 315 5.20 -15.62 3.50
C SER A 315 4.28 -14.87 4.47
N PHE A 316 4.11 -13.57 4.22
CA PHE A 316 2.97 -12.80 4.69
C PHE A 316 1.81 -12.89 3.67
N SER A 317 0.64 -13.43 4.02
CA SER A 317 0.28 -14.09 5.29
C SER A 317 -0.73 -15.23 5.08
N VAL A 318 -1.01 -16.00 6.14
CA VAL A 318 -2.05 -17.06 6.10
C VAL A 318 -3.39 -16.55 5.58
N HIS A 319 -3.71 -15.27 5.80
CA HIS A 319 -4.97 -14.63 5.42
C HIS A 319 -5.14 -14.50 3.90
N SER A 320 -4.07 -14.60 3.13
CA SER A 320 -4.09 -14.40 1.67
C SER A 320 -3.96 -15.71 0.90
N LEU A 321 -3.55 -16.82 1.54
CA LEU A 321 -3.31 -18.08 0.84
C LEU A 321 -3.97 -19.29 1.49
N ILE A 322 -4.12 -19.34 2.82
CA ILE A 322 -4.63 -20.54 3.50
C ILE A 322 -6.18 -20.53 3.48
N PRO A 323 -6.85 -21.68 3.28
CA PRO A 323 -8.30 -21.75 3.28
C PRO A 323 -8.89 -21.36 4.65
N MET A 324 -9.92 -20.52 4.64
CA MET A 324 -10.58 -19.99 5.84
C MET A 324 -12.09 -19.88 5.63
N GLU A 325 -12.87 -19.81 6.72
CA GLU A 325 -14.31 -19.57 6.60
C GLU A 325 -14.57 -18.10 6.22
N PRO A 326 -15.58 -17.82 5.36
CA PRO A 326 -15.86 -16.46 4.86
C PRO A 326 -16.00 -15.38 5.94
N ARG A 327 -16.64 -15.71 7.05
CA ARG A 327 -16.86 -14.78 8.16
C ARG A 327 -15.59 -14.31 8.88
N PHE A 328 -14.49 -15.04 8.72
CA PHE A 328 -13.19 -14.75 9.35
C PHE A 328 -12.19 -14.15 8.37
N LEU A 329 -12.61 -13.94 7.12
CA LEU A 329 -11.78 -13.35 6.10
C LEU A 329 -11.68 -11.84 6.35
N SER A 330 -10.51 -11.39 6.77
CA SER A 330 -10.06 -10.02 6.50
C SER A 330 -9.60 -9.85 5.05
N GLY A 331 -10.13 -10.66 4.14
CA GLY A 331 -9.58 -10.97 2.83
C GLY A 331 -10.56 -11.75 1.94
N GLN A 332 -10.05 -12.64 1.07
CA GLN A 332 -10.78 -13.13 -0.10
C GLN A 332 -11.42 -14.53 0.07
N ALA A 333 -12.65 -14.69 -0.41
CA ALA A 333 -13.42 -15.95 -0.33
C ALA A 333 -12.83 -17.12 -1.14
N ASN A 334 -11.84 -16.87 -1.98
CA ASN A 334 -11.28 -17.82 -2.94
C ASN A 334 -9.91 -18.41 -2.53
N ASN A 335 -9.38 -18.12 -1.33
CA ASN A 335 -8.09 -18.63 -0.85
C ASN A 335 -7.90 -20.13 -1.09
N LYS A 336 -8.97 -20.92 -0.92
CA LYS A 336 -8.93 -22.37 -1.11
C LYS A 336 -8.40 -22.77 -2.49
N VAL A 337 -8.81 -22.08 -3.56
CA VAL A 337 -8.40 -22.47 -4.91
C VAL A 337 -6.92 -22.16 -5.14
N TYR A 338 -6.41 -21.04 -4.61
CA TYR A 338 -4.99 -20.71 -4.65
C TYR A 338 -4.15 -21.66 -3.80
N TYR A 339 -4.63 -22.02 -2.60
CA TYR A 339 -4.01 -23.07 -1.77
C TYR A 339 -3.89 -24.40 -2.50
N ASP A 340 -4.99 -24.87 -3.10
CA ASP A 340 -5.03 -26.14 -3.83
C ASP A 340 -4.08 -26.10 -5.04
N ALA A 341 -4.01 -24.96 -5.74
CA ALA A 341 -3.09 -24.73 -6.83
C ALA A 341 -1.61 -24.75 -6.37
N TYR A 342 -1.29 -24.07 -5.28
CA TYR A 342 0.04 -24.13 -4.66
C TYR A 342 0.43 -25.57 -4.31
N CYS A 343 -0.42 -26.30 -3.58
CA CYS A 343 -0.17 -27.69 -3.21
C CYS A 343 -0.03 -28.61 -4.43
N THR A 344 -0.82 -28.38 -5.48
CA THR A 344 -0.73 -29.11 -6.74
C THR A 344 0.60 -28.88 -7.44
N ALA A 345 1.05 -27.62 -7.56
CA ALA A 345 2.36 -27.31 -8.14
C ALA A 345 3.50 -27.94 -7.34
N GLN A 346 3.44 -27.88 -5.99
CA GLN A 346 4.43 -28.52 -5.13
C GLN A 346 4.50 -30.04 -5.32
N LYS A 347 3.34 -30.69 -5.48
CA LYS A 347 3.25 -32.14 -5.72
C LYS A 347 3.77 -32.53 -7.11
N LEU A 348 3.48 -31.72 -8.12
CA LEU A 348 3.89 -31.98 -9.51
C LEU A 348 5.36 -31.62 -9.76
N GLY A 349 5.92 -30.67 -9.02
CA GLY A 349 7.25 -30.11 -9.26
C GLY A 349 7.32 -29.18 -10.47
N TYR A 350 6.17 -28.80 -11.04
CA TYR A 350 6.04 -27.77 -12.09
C TYR A 350 4.66 -27.08 -11.99
N ILE A 351 4.55 -25.89 -12.58
CA ILE A 351 3.27 -25.15 -12.67
C ILE A 351 2.48 -25.70 -13.86
N PRO A 352 1.31 -26.33 -13.65
CA PRO A 352 0.53 -26.89 -14.75
C PRO A 352 -0.03 -25.78 -15.65
N SER A 353 -0.13 -26.09 -16.94
CA SER A 353 -0.93 -25.31 -17.89
C SER A 353 -2.27 -26.00 -18.05
N THR A 354 -3.35 -25.25 -17.84
CA THR A 354 -4.72 -25.73 -17.95
C THR A 354 -5.45 -24.90 -19.01
N ASP A 355 -6.41 -25.53 -19.68
CA ASP A 355 -7.27 -24.83 -20.63
C ASP A 355 -8.39 -24.12 -19.85
N VAL A 356 -8.28 -22.79 -19.76
CA VAL A 356 -9.35 -21.96 -19.20
C VAL A 356 -10.37 -21.65 -20.29
N ARG A 357 -11.64 -21.89 -20.01
CA ARG A 357 -12.72 -21.67 -20.98
C ARG A 357 -12.93 -20.17 -21.23
N THR A 358 -13.03 -19.81 -22.50
CA THR A 358 -13.34 -18.44 -22.92
C THR A 358 -14.73 -18.03 -22.42
N PRO A 359 -14.86 -16.89 -21.71
CA PRO A 359 -16.15 -16.43 -21.23
C PRO A 359 -17.05 -16.01 -22.39
N THR A 360 -18.35 -16.04 -22.17
CA THR A 360 -19.29 -15.40 -23.10
C THR A 360 -19.38 -13.93 -22.75
N VAL A 361 -19.12 -13.05 -23.71
CA VAL A 361 -19.12 -11.60 -23.47
C VAL A 361 -20.07 -10.92 -24.44
N SER A 362 -21.00 -10.14 -23.89
CA SER A 362 -21.77 -9.15 -24.62
C SER A 362 -21.32 -7.75 -24.24
N ARG A 363 -21.59 -6.76 -25.09
CA ARG A 363 -21.13 -5.39 -24.91
C ARG A 363 -22.20 -4.38 -25.24
N THR A 364 -22.20 -3.26 -24.53
CA THR A 364 -23.15 -2.17 -24.73
C THR A 364 -22.44 -0.85 -24.49
N ILE A 365 -22.45 0.02 -25.50
CA ILE A 365 -22.10 1.43 -25.34
C ILE A 365 -23.36 2.09 -24.76
N PHE A 366 -23.27 2.62 -23.53
CA PHE A 366 -24.47 3.14 -22.83
C PHE A 366 -24.43 4.66 -22.59
N ASP A 367 -23.31 5.32 -22.90
CA ASP A 367 -23.19 6.76 -23.16
C ASP A 367 -21.99 7.01 -24.10
N THR A 368 -21.72 8.27 -24.49
CA THR A 368 -20.67 8.58 -25.48
C THR A 368 -19.25 8.26 -25.02
N ASN A 369 -19.04 8.01 -23.72
CA ASN A 369 -17.72 7.91 -23.11
C ASN A 369 -17.51 6.64 -22.27
N ASN A 370 -18.48 5.71 -22.27
CA ASN A 370 -18.40 4.49 -21.48
C ASN A 370 -18.86 3.26 -22.27
N ILE A 371 -18.14 2.15 -22.08
CA ILE A 371 -18.55 0.84 -22.58
C ILE A 371 -18.67 -0.18 -21.46
N ARG A 372 -19.80 -0.88 -21.45
CA ARG A 372 -20.09 -1.99 -20.55
C ARG A 372 -19.87 -3.32 -21.26
N PHE A 373 -19.17 -4.23 -20.62
CA PHE A 373 -19.04 -5.62 -20.99
C PHE A 373 -19.78 -6.47 -19.95
N ASN A 374 -20.82 -7.18 -20.37
CA ASN A 374 -21.49 -8.18 -19.54
C ASN A 374 -20.87 -9.55 -19.86
N ILE A 375 -20.31 -10.18 -18.84
CA ILE A 375 -19.51 -11.38 -18.92
C ILE A 375 -20.27 -12.50 -18.22
N THR A 376 -20.61 -13.55 -18.94
CA THR A 376 -21.13 -14.78 -18.35
C THR A 376 -19.98 -15.76 -18.16
N LYS A 377 -19.73 -16.11 -16.90
CA LYS A 377 -18.73 -17.08 -16.47
C LYS A 377 -19.02 -18.45 -17.09
N THR A 378 -17.99 -19.05 -17.65
CA THR A 378 -18.03 -20.41 -18.21
C THR A 378 -16.99 -21.28 -17.52
N GLY A 379 -17.42 -22.43 -16.99
CA GLY A 379 -16.53 -23.34 -16.26
C GLY A 379 -15.96 -22.70 -14.99
N ASP A 380 -14.73 -23.08 -14.65
CA ASP A 380 -14.14 -22.82 -13.33
C ASP A 380 -13.23 -21.58 -13.30
N ALA A 381 -13.50 -20.60 -14.19
CA ALA A 381 -12.76 -19.34 -14.21
C ALA A 381 -12.81 -18.67 -12.83
N LEU A 382 -11.65 -18.25 -12.32
CA LEU A 382 -11.54 -17.56 -11.05
C LEU A 382 -11.69 -16.06 -11.17
N GLY A 383 -11.51 -15.51 -12.36
CA GLY A 383 -11.66 -14.09 -12.62
C GLY A 383 -11.56 -13.76 -14.10
N PHE A 384 -11.66 -12.46 -14.38
CA PHE A 384 -11.55 -11.91 -15.72
C PHE A 384 -10.58 -10.73 -15.74
N ILE A 385 -9.83 -10.60 -16.83
CA ILE A 385 -8.98 -9.45 -17.10
C ILE A 385 -9.45 -8.80 -18.40
N MET A 386 -9.60 -7.48 -18.37
CA MET A 386 -9.88 -6.65 -19.53
C MET A 386 -8.62 -5.90 -19.93
N PHE A 387 -8.19 -6.11 -21.17
CA PHE A 387 -7.16 -5.33 -21.82
C PHE A 387 -7.77 -4.44 -22.90
N ARG A 388 -7.17 -3.28 -23.10
CA ARG A 388 -7.47 -2.38 -24.21
C ARG A 388 -6.21 -2.15 -25.02
N THR A 389 -6.36 -2.11 -26.33
CA THR A 389 -5.28 -1.78 -27.26
C THR A 389 -5.70 -0.60 -28.11
N ILE A 390 -4.93 0.49 -28.06
CA ILE A 390 -5.10 1.66 -28.91
C ILE A 390 -3.76 1.92 -29.59
N ASN A 391 -3.76 2.07 -30.92
CA ASN A 391 -2.54 2.32 -31.71
C ASN A 391 -1.40 1.31 -31.45
N GLY A 392 -1.75 0.04 -31.19
CA GLY A 392 -0.80 -1.03 -30.90
C GLY A 392 -0.25 -1.05 -29.47
N ILE A 393 -0.62 -0.09 -28.62
CA ILE A 393 -0.26 -0.06 -27.20
C ILE A 393 -1.36 -0.78 -26.42
N ARG A 394 -1.01 -1.89 -25.76
CA ARG A 394 -1.93 -2.70 -24.98
C ARG A 394 -1.75 -2.44 -23.49
N GLU A 395 -2.83 -2.18 -22.79
CA GLU A 395 -2.86 -1.91 -21.35
C GLU A 395 -3.88 -2.81 -20.63
N LYS A 396 -3.58 -3.17 -19.38
CA LYS A 396 -4.54 -3.85 -18.48
C LYS A 396 -5.42 -2.79 -17.86
N LEU A 397 -6.72 -2.79 -18.15
CA LEU A 397 -7.66 -1.83 -17.57
C LEU A 397 -8.19 -2.30 -16.23
N LYS A 398 -8.62 -3.56 -16.14
CA LYS A 398 -9.27 -4.08 -14.94
C LYS A 398 -9.09 -5.59 -14.81
N GLU A 399 -9.04 -6.03 -13.56
CA GLU A 399 -9.04 -7.43 -13.16
C GLU A 399 -10.08 -7.61 -12.04
N ILE A 400 -10.93 -8.63 -12.15
CA ILE A 400 -11.94 -8.95 -11.14
C ILE A 400 -11.93 -10.44 -10.79
N SER A 401 -12.18 -10.75 -9.52
CA SER A 401 -12.44 -12.10 -9.04
C SER A 401 -13.90 -12.49 -9.26
N THR A 402 -14.14 -13.78 -9.47
CA THR A 402 -15.47 -14.39 -9.44
C THR A 402 -15.88 -14.70 -8.01
N VAL A 403 -17.19 -14.65 -7.76
CA VAL A 403 -17.84 -15.04 -6.50
C VAL A 403 -18.55 -16.38 -6.72
N GLU A 404 -18.49 -17.24 -5.71
CA GLU A 404 -19.21 -18.52 -5.75
C GLU A 404 -20.71 -18.30 -5.92
N GLY A 405 -21.35 -19.09 -6.79
CA GLY A 405 -22.77 -18.96 -7.12
C GLY A 405 -23.13 -17.80 -8.05
N VAL A 406 -22.19 -16.89 -8.36
CA VAL A 406 -22.42 -15.77 -9.29
C VAL A 406 -21.89 -16.13 -10.68
N SER A 407 -22.77 -16.02 -11.68
CA SER A 407 -22.48 -16.39 -13.07
C SER A 407 -22.24 -15.20 -13.98
N ASP A 408 -22.81 -14.03 -13.66
CA ASP A 408 -22.75 -12.85 -14.53
C ASP A 408 -21.98 -11.72 -13.85
N TYR A 409 -21.10 -11.09 -14.62
CA TYR A 409 -20.18 -10.06 -14.17
C TYR A 409 -20.20 -8.88 -15.14
N VAL A 410 -19.79 -7.72 -14.63
CA VAL A 410 -19.74 -6.50 -15.42
C VAL A 410 -18.37 -5.87 -15.31
N LEU A 411 -17.74 -5.62 -16.46
CA LEU A 411 -16.59 -4.74 -16.59
C LEU A 411 -17.00 -3.49 -17.35
N ILE A 412 -16.53 -2.33 -16.90
CA ILE A 412 -16.80 -1.05 -17.55
C ILE A 412 -15.46 -0.38 -17.79
N ASP A 413 -15.25 0.06 -19.03
CA ASP A 413 -14.20 1.01 -19.37
C ASP A 413 -14.82 2.41 -19.39
N TYR A 414 -14.34 3.26 -18.49
CA TYR A 414 -14.79 4.64 -18.31
C TYR A 414 -13.96 5.67 -19.08
N GLN A 415 -12.97 5.20 -19.85
CA GLN A 415 -11.93 6.03 -20.44
C GLN A 415 -11.92 5.94 -21.96
N VAL A 416 -13.07 5.71 -22.61
CA VAL A 416 -13.07 5.56 -24.06
C VAL A 416 -12.92 6.91 -24.75
N ILE A 417 -12.03 6.94 -25.74
CA ILE A 417 -11.72 8.14 -26.50
C ILE A 417 -12.67 8.19 -27.72
N PRO A 418 -13.51 9.23 -27.85
CA PRO A 418 -14.39 9.35 -29.00
C PRO A 418 -13.61 9.36 -30.33
N GLY A 419 -14.20 8.77 -31.38
CA GLY A 419 -13.56 8.65 -32.71
C GLY A 419 -12.37 7.68 -32.78
N VAL A 420 -11.87 7.18 -31.64
CA VAL A 420 -10.78 6.18 -31.62
C VAL A 420 -11.37 4.78 -31.76
N THR A 421 -10.66 3.95 -32.53
CA THR A 421 -10.91 2.50 -32.53
C THR A 421 -9.98 1.85 -31.50
N ALA A 422 -10.58 1.10 -30.58
CA ALA A 422 -9.85 0.30 -29.62
C ALA A 422 -10.18 -1.18 -29.78
N THR A 423 -9.18 -2.02 -29.57
CA THR A 423 -9.36 -3.48 -29.48
C THR A 423 -9.42 -3.88 -28.01
N TYR A 424 -10.51 -4.49 -27.59
CA TYR A 424 -10.67 -5.05 -26.25
C TYR A 424 -10.43 -6.54 -26.27
N ASP A 425 -9.63 -7.02 -25.33
CA ASP A 425 -9.52 -8.45 -25.03
C ASP A 425 -10.05 -8.71 -23.62
N ILE A 426 -11.05 -9.59 -23.52
CA ILE A 426 -11.49 -10.11 -22.22
C ILE A 426 -11.10 -11.58 -22.12
N VAL A 427 -10.28 -11.89 -21.13
CA VAL A 427 -9.80 -13.25 -20.85
C VAL A 427 -10.28 -13.70 -19.48
N ALA A 428 -10.63 -14.97 -19.36
CA ALA A 428 -10.79 -15.64 -18.08
C ALA A 428 -9.43 -16.18 -17.59
N PHE A 429 -9.26 -16.31 -16.28
CA PHE A 429 -8.06 -16.92 -15.69
C PHE A 429 -8.35 -17.93 -14.57
N ASP A 430 -7.39 -18.80 -14.28
CA ASP A 430 -7.38 -19.72 -13.13
C ASP A 430 -6.34 -19.31 -12.05
N ALA A 431 -6.19 -20.08 -10.97
CA ALA A 431 -5.27 -19.77 -9.87
C ALA A 431 -3.78 -19.78 -10.27
N PHE A 432 -3.42 -20.37 -11.42
CA PHE A 432 -2.07 -20.36 -11.98
C PHE A 432 -1.89 -19.25 -13.02
N GLN A 433 -2.88 -18.38 -13.18
CA GLN A 433 -2.94 -17.36 -14.22
C GLN A 433 -2.87 -17.93 -15.65
N ASN A 434 -3.26 -19.19 -15.84
CA ASN A 434 -3.54 -19.69 -17.18
C ASN A 434 -4.72 -18.89 -17.72
N ARG A 435 -4.62 -18.42 -18.97
CA ARG A 435 -5.62 -17.53 -19.58
C ARG A 435 -6.39 -18.27 -20.65
N SER A 436 -7.67 -17.99 -20.75
CA SER A 436 -8.47 -18.43 -21.88
C SER A 436 -8.01 -17.76 -23.18
N VAL A 437 -8.47 -18.28 -24.32
CA VAL A 437 -8.50 -17.48 -25.55
C VAL A 437 -9.34 -16.23 -25.27
N ALA A 438 -8.89 -15.07 -25.77
CA ALA A 438 -9.57 -13.80 -25.56
C ALA A 438 -10.91 -13.74 -26.31
N SER A 439 -11.92 -13.16 -25.66
CA SER A 439 -13.05 -12.56 -26.37
C SER A 439 -12.61 -11.18 -26.86
N THR A 440 -12.27 -11.10 -28.14
CA THR A 440 -11.72 -9.88 -28.76
C THR A 440 -12.81 -9.08 -29.45
N PHE A 441 -12.80 -7.76 -29.24
CA PHE A 441 -13.75 -6.83 -29.84
C PHE A 441 -13.04 -5.59 -30.36
N ASP A 442 -13.13 -5.35 -31.68
CA ASP A 442 -12.78 -4.05 -32.24
C ASP A 442 -13.99 -3.13 -32.13
N ILE A 443 -13.79 -2.00 -31.48
CA ILE A 443 -14.86 -1.06 -31.15
C ILE A 443 -14.39 0.33 -31.56
N THR A 444 -15.07 0.87 -32.56
CA THR A 444 -14.94 2.28 -32.92
C THR A 444 -15.95 3.06 -32.09
N PHE A 445 -15.45 3.93 -31.22
CA PHE A 445 -16.33 4.80 -30.46
C PHE A 445 -16.89 5.88 -31.38
N PRO A 446 -18.20 6.16 -31.30
CA PRO A 446 -18.76 7.28 -32.05
C PRO A 446 -17.97 8.54 -31.71
N GLU A 447 -17.74 9.39 -32.70
CA GLU A 447 -17.32 10.75 -32.42
C GLU A 447 -18.34 11.34 -31.45
N SER A 448 -17.87 11.87 -30.32
CA SER A 448 -18.74 12.62 -29.46
C SER A 448 -19.07 13.91 -30.22
N VAL A 449 -20.23 14.49 -29.94
CA VAL A 449 -20.60 15.81 -30.47
C VAL A 449 -19.58 16.90 -30.07
N ALA A 450 -18.57 16.58 -29.26
CA ALA A 450 -17.48 17.47 -28.91
C ALA A 450 -16.51 17.79 -30.07
N ASP A 451 -16.49 17.02 -31.16
CA ASP A 451 -15.66 17.32 -32.34
C ASP A 451 -16.41 18.03 -33.48
N GLY A 452 -17.62 18.52 -33.25
CA GLY A 452 -18.26 19.37 -34.25
C GLY A 452 -19.50 20.05 -33.73
N VAL A 453 -19.39 21.35 -33.44
CA VAL A 453 -20.48 22.32 -33.34
C VAL A 453 -21.66 21.79 -32.50
N ALA A 454 -21.74 22.22 -31.24
CA ALA A 454 -23.00 22.15 -30.49
C ALA A 454 -24.16 22.49 -31.44
N ASP A 455 -25.00 21.50 -31.74
CA ASP A 455 -26.22 21.72 -32.50
C ASP A 455 -27.12 22.59 -31.63
N ARG A 456 -26.94 23.91 -31.73
CA ARG A 456 -27.72 24.92 -31.01
C ARG A 456 -29.21 24.89 -31.38
N SER A 457 -29.62 24.02 -32.32
CA SER A 457 -31.04 23.79 -32.64
C SER A 457 -31.73 22.79 -31.72
N LYS A 458 -30.99 22.02 -30.91
CA LYS A 458 -31.58 21.15 -29.88
C LYS A 458 -31.51 21.82 -28.52
N ALA A 459 -32.66 22.31 -28.07
CA ALA A 459 -32.86 22.64 -26.66
C ALA A 459 -32.67 21.35 -25.84
N LEU A 460 -31.62 21.31 -25.01
CA LEU A 460 -31.52 20.31 -23.96
C LEU A 460 -32.56 20.65 -22.90
N GLU A 461 -33.70 19.95 -22.92
CA GLU A 461 -34.66 20.02 -21.83
C GLU A 461 -34.04 19.37 -20.60
N MET A 462 -33.74 20.21 -19.60
CA MET A 462 -33.50 19.88 -18.20
C MET A 462 -32.38 18.86 -17.92
N VAL A 463 -31.17 19.38 -17.72
CA VAL A 463 -30.18 18.70 -16.87
C VAL A 463 -30.80 18.46 -15.49
N ASN A 464 -30.80 17.20 -15.07
CA ASN A 464 -31.35 16.66 -13.83
C ASN A 464 -31.19 17.60 -12.60
N GLN A 465 -32.31 18.15 -12.13
CA GLN A 465 -32.36 18.85 -10.82
C GLN A 465 -32.10 17.92 -9.62
N GLU A 466 -32.07 16.60 -9.83
CA GLU A 466 -31.85 15.63 -8.77
C GLU A 466 -30.40 15.66 -8.23
N ALA A 467 -29.41 16.03 -9.06
CA ALA A 467 -28.00 16.14 -8.66
C ALA A 467 -27.70 17.33 -7.72
N ILE A 468 -28.61 18.31 -7.61
CA ILE A 468 -28.46 19.48 -6.73
C ILE A 468 -29.10 19.22 -5.35
N SER A 469 -29.91 18.16 -5.20
CA SER A 469 -30.67 17.88 -3.97
C SER A 469 -29.96 16.96 -2.97
N THR A 470 -28.88 16.29 -3.35
CA THR A 470 -28.09 15.49 -2.42
C THR A 470 -27.07 16.40 -1.73
N GLY A 471 -27.46 16.99 -0.60
CA GLY A 471 -26.58 17.72 0.31
C GLY A 471 -25.49 16.82 0.91
N ILE A 472 -24.55 16.38 0.08
CA ILE A 472 -23.39 15.61 0.50
C ILE A 472 -22.32 16.62 0.94
N PRO A 473 -21.87 16.60 2.21
CA PRO A 473 -20.71 17.35 2.61
C PRO A 473 -19.48 16.80 1.87
N VAL A 474 -18.76 17.67 1.17
CA VAL A 474 -17.44 17.36 0.63
C VAL A 474 -16.52 17.05 1.81
N GLN A 475 -16.22 15.78 2.05
CA GLN A 475 -15.09 15.40 2.90
C GLN A 475 -13.81 15.46 2.06
N THR A 476 -12.99 16.47 2.33
CA THR A 476 -11.62 16.57 1.85
C THR A 476 -10.76 15.59 2.65
N LEU A 477 -10.21 14.57 2.00
CA LEU A 477 -9.10 13.77 2.54
C LEU A 477 -7.81 14.34 1.96
N THR A 478 -6.99 14.99 2.78
CA THR A 478 -5.65 15.47 2.40
C THR A 478 -4.61 14.40 2.70
N PHE A 479 -3.91 13.88 1.69
CA PHE A 479 -2.60 13.26 1.85
C PHE A 479 -1.55 14.36 1.70
N ALA A 480 -0.77 14.63 2.74
CA ALA A 480 0.34 15.56 2.70
C ALA A 480 1.61 14.86 3.18
N GLU A 481 2.32 14.17 2.29
CA GLU A 481 3.72 13.84 2.49
C GLU A 481 4.44 13.99 1.14
N GLN A 482 5.43 14.88 1.10
CA GLN A 482 6.28 15.30 -0.03
C GLN A 482 5.93 16.65 -0.68
N SER A 483 6.03 17.74 0.08
CA SER A 483 6.22 19.07 -0.51
C SER A 483 7.71 19.27 -0.86
N GLU A 484 8.03 19.36 -2.15
CA GLU A 484 9.30 19.93 -2.61
C GLU A 484 9.21 21.46 -2.52
N GLY A 485 10.21 22.08 -1.88
CA GLY A 485 10.30 23.54 -1.81
C GLY A 485 10.95 24.12 -3.05
N PHE A 486 10.49 25.30 -3.47
CA PHE A 486 11.08 26.03 -4.59
C PHE A 486 11.55 27.40 -4.12
N TYR A 487 12.68 27.87 -4.67
CA TYR A 487 13.06 29.27 -4.60
C TYR A 487 13.35 29.82 -5.98
N PHE A 488 13.17 31.14 -6.14
CA PHE A 488 13.39 31.84 -7.39
C PHE A 488 14.73 32.58 -7.34
N GLN A 489 15.52 32.42 -8.40
CA GLN A 489 16.70 33.24 -8.64
C GLN A 489 16.77 33.57 -10.14
N ASP A 490 16.91 34.86 -10.47
CA ASP A 490 17.06 35.36 -11.84
C ASP A 490 16.00 34.80 -12.82
N ASP A 491 14.72 34.97 -12.47
CA ASP A 491 13.54 34.55 -13.27
C ASP A 491 13.44 33.05 -13.56
N LYS A 492 14.12 32.21 -12.75
CA LYS A 492 14.04 30.75 -12.83
C LYS A 492 13.72 30.16 -11.46
N ALA A 493 12.80 29.19 -11.44
CA ALA A 493 12.49 28.39 -10.26
C ALA A 493 13.50 27.24 -10.13
N TYR A 494 14.04 27.05 -8.93
CA TYR A 494 14.92 25.95 -8.58
C TYR A 494 14.23 25.07 -7.53
N THR A 495 14.30 23.75 -7.72
CA THR A 495 13.88 22.74 -6.73
C THR A 495 14.97 22.58 -5.68
N ASP A 496 14.66 22.75 -4.40
CA ASP A 496 15.54 22.34 -3.31
C ASP A 496 14.75 21.56 -2.25
N ARG A 497 15.34 20.50 -1.70
CA ARG A 497 14.74 19.81 -0.55
C ARG A 497 14.97 20.71 0.66
N LEU A 498 13.97 21.51 1.01
CA LEU A 498 13.99 22.34 2.22
C LEU A 498 14.19 21.44 3.44
N THR A 499 15.41 21.38 3.98
CA THR A 499 15.75 20.55 5.15
C THR A 499 15.34 21.16 6.49
N GLN A 500 14.62 22.29 6.49
CA GLN A 500 14.15 22.94 7.72
C GLN A 500 12.78 23.57 7.49
N HIS A 501 11.73 22.87 7.89
CA HIS A 501 10.48 23.50 8.33
C HIS A 501 10.41 23.39 9.86
N GLU A 502 9.94 24.44 10.52
CA GLU A 502 9.28 24.29 11.82
C GLU A 502 7.99 23.48 11.60
N SER A 503 7.62 22.66 12.58
CA SER A 503 6.53 21.68 12.47
C SER A 503 5.26 22.28 11.87
N TYR A 504 4.78 21.65 10.79
CA TYR A 504 3.47 21.92 10.21
C TYR A 504 2.40 21.40 11.18
N GLU A 505 1.59 22.29 11.75
CA GLU A 505 0.36 21.89 12.43
C GLU A 505 -0.72 21.62 11.36
N PRO A 506 -1.33 20.43 11.32
CA PRO A 506 -2.35 20.09 10.33
C PRO A 506 -3.53 21.08 10.36
N TRP A 507 -4.01 21.48 9.18
CA TRP A 507 -5.03 22.51 9.01
C TRP A 507 -6.35 22.26 9.77
N TRP A 508 -6.68 21.00 10.11
CA TRP A 508 -7.88 20.68 10.88
C TRP A 508 -7.81 21.13 12.34
N GLU A 509 -6.62 21.37 12.90
CA GLU A 509 -6.44 21.89 14.26
C GLU A 509 -6.75 23.40 14.38
N ASN A 510 -6.88 24.10 13.25
CA ASN A 510 -7.16 25.54 13.18
C ASN A 510 -8.40 25.89 12.33
N ARG A 511 -9.35 24.97 12.17
CA ARG A 511 -10.58 25.16 11.36
C ARG A 511 -11.37 26.44 11.72
N ASP A 512 -11.21 26.94 12.95
CA ASP A 512 -11.89 28.15 13.45
C ASP A 512 -11.19 29.46 13.03
N LYS A 513 -10.00 29.42 12.40
CA LYS A 513 -9.22 30.60 12.01
C LYS A 513 -9.35 31.02 10.55
N TYR A 514 -9.81 30.12 9.68
CA TYR A 514 -10.01 30.37 8.24
C TYR A 514 -11.39 29.87 7.82
N ALA A 515 -12.25 30.78 7.37
CA ALA A 515 -13.57 30.42 6.86
C ALA A 515 -13.50 30.25 5.34
N ILE A 516 -13.53 29.00 4.85
CA ILE A 516 -13.94 28.74 3.46
C ILE A 516 -15.46 28.91 3.45
N GLN A 517 -15.97 30.01 2.88
CA GLN A 517 -17.42 30.18 2.72
C GLN A 517 -17.95 29.17 1.70
N GLU A 518 -19.03 28.49 2.08
CA GLU A 518 -19.65 27.35 1.42
C GLU A 518 -20.05 27.62 -0.04
N GLY A 519 -19.74 26.63 -0.91
CA GLY A 519 -20.36 26.43 -2.22
C GLY A 519 -19.48 26.84 -3.40
N ILE A 520 -18.97 25.86 -4.16
CA ILE A 520 -18.53 26.11 -5.54
C ILE A 520 -19.81 26.43 -6.33
N TYR A 521 -20.03 27.70 -6.64
CA TYR A 521 -21.13 28.11 -7.54
C TYR A 521 -20.57 28.42 -8.92
N LYS A 522 -21.34 28.05 -9.95
CA LYS A 522 -21.10 28.53 -11.32
C LYS A 522 -21.81 29.87 -11.49
N ASP A 523 -21.10 30.90 -11.94
CA ASP A 523 -21.75 32.14 -12.35
C ASP A 523 -22.47 31.99 -13.69
N GLU A 524 -23.17 33.06 -14.11
CA GLU A 524 -23.89 33.14 -15.38
C GLU A 524 -22.99 32.95 -16.62
N ASN A 525 -21.66 33.00 -16.45
CA ASN A 525 -20.66 32.79 -17.50
C ASN A 525 -19.99 31.41 -17.43
N GLY A 526 -20.42 30.54 -16.49
CA GLY A 526 -19.92 29.18 -16.33
C GLY A 526 -18.58 29.08 -15.58
N MET A 527 -18.13 30.14 -14.90
CA MET A 527 -16.94 30.11 -14.06
C MET A 527 -17.27 29.45 -12.73
N ALA A 528 -16.43 28.54 -12.24
CA ALA A 528 -16.47 28.07 -10.85
C ALA A 528 -15.74 29.07 -9.94
N HIS A 529 -16.35 29.41 -8.80
CA HIS A 529 -15.83 30.43 -7.87
C HIS A 529 -15.33 29.78 -6.58
N PHE A 530 -14.13 30.16 -6.16
CA PHE A 530 -13.55 29.80 -4.87
C PHE A 530 -13.15 31.09 -4.14
N ARG A 531 -13.68 31.30 -2.94
CA ARG A 531 -13.30 32.43 -2.09
C ARG A 531 -12.62 31.93 -0.82
N ILE A 532 -11.51 32.56 -0.50
CA ILE A 532 -10.73 32.29 0.70
C ILE A 532 -10.64 33.59 1.49
N ASP A 533 -11.09 33.56 2.74
CA ASP A 533 -10.91 34.66 3.68
C ASP A 533 -9.75 34.33 4.62
N LEU A 534 -8.70 35.17 4.59
CA LEU A 534 -7.49 35.02 5.40
C LEU A 534 -7.65 35.57 6.82
N SER A 535 -8.83 36.10 7.15
CA SER A 535 -9.21 36.73 8.42
C SER A 535 -8.49 38.04 8.75
N ASP A 536 -7.24 38.22 8.34
CA ASP A 536 -6.42 39.44 8.45
C ASP A 536 -5.72 39.77 7.11
N VAL A 537 -5.22 41.01 6.96
CA VAL A 537 -4.34 41.36 5.83
C VAL A 537 -3.03 40.57 5.94
N LYS A 538 -2.71 39.77 4.92
CA LYS A 538 -1.47 39.00 4.78
C LYS A 538 -0.75 39.36 3.49
N THR A 539 0.57 39.25 3.48
CA THR A 539 1.35 39.29 2.24
C THR A 539 1.30 37.93 1.56
N VAL A 540 0.65 37.84 0.41
CA VAL A 540 0.54 36.65 -0.43
C VAL A 540 1.64 36.71 -1.49
N LYS A 541 2.54 35.74 -1.48
CA LYS A 541 3.69 35.65 -2.41
C LYS A 541 3.45 34.65 -3.52
N ALA A 542 2.66 33.60 -3.29
CA ALA A 542 2.21 32.72 -4.34
C ALA A 542 0.92 32.00 -3.98
N ILE A 543 0.21 31.54 -4.99
CA ILE A 543 -0.91 30.60 -4.84
C ILE A 543 -0.58 29.37 -5.67
N GLY A 544 -0.67 28.18 -5.08
CA GLY A 544 -0.48 26.88 -5.71
C GLY A 544 -1.76 26.08 -5.69
N ILE A 545 -2.14 25.44 -6.81
CA ILE A 545 -3.28 24.52 -6.85
C ILE A 545 -2.81 23.20 -7.44
N SER A 546 -3.12 22.09 -6.75
CA SER A 546 -3.10 20.77 -7.36
C SER A 546 -4.53 20.25 -7.49
N PHE A 547 -4.79 19.61 -8.61
CA PHE A 547 -6.07 18.95 -8.87
C PHE A 547 -5.89 17.45 -8.61
N MET A 548 -6.86 16.83 -7.94
CA MET A 548 -6.91 15.37 -7.88
C MET A 548 -7.21 14.88 -9.28
N GLN A 549 -6.24 14.20 -9.87
CA GLN A 549 -6.52 13.27 -10.93
C GLN A 549 -7.03 12.01 -10.24
N ASP A 550 -8.33 11.70 -10.35
CA ASP A 550 -8.70 10.28 -10.25
C ASP A 550 -7.82 9.58 -11.28
N ARG A 551 -7.14 8.50 -10.90
CA ARG A 551 -6.29 7.69 -11.80
C ARG A 551 -7.04 7.29 -13.09
N ASN A 552 -8.35 7.50 -13.13
CA ASN A 552 -9.27 7.26 -14.23
C ASN A 552 -9.97 8.47 -14.86
N ALA A 553 -9.59 9.73 -14.58
CA ALA A 553 -10.19 10.91 -15.21
C ALA A 553 -9.15 11.77 -15.94
N SER A 554 -9.41 12.07 -17.21
CA SER A 554 -8.69 13.10 -17.97
C SER A 554 -9.11 14.48 -17.47
N VAL A 555 -8.45 15.03 -16.46
CA VAL A 555 -8.65 16.44 -16.12
C VAL A 555 -7.96 17.26 -17.19
N ARG A 556 -8.74 17.86 -18.09
CA ARG A 556 -8.23 18.91 -18.98
C ARG A 556 -8.08 20.18 -18.15
N VAL A 557 -6.88 20.76 -18.23
CA VAL A 557 -6.48 21.99 -17.52
C VAL A 557 -7.56 23.07 -17.71
N PRO A 558 -7.87 23.87 -16.67
CA PRO A 558 -8.80 25.00 -16.82
C PRO A 558 -8.47 25.86 -18.04
N LEU A 559 -9.49 26.26 -18.79
CA LEU A 559 -9.32 27.13 -19.96
C LEU A 559 -8.74 28.49 -19.54
N ARG A 560 -9.18 28.96 -18.37
CA ARG A 560 -8.70 30.19 -17.75
C ARG A 560 -8.76 30.07 -16.23
N VAL A 561 -7.72 30.50 -15.54
CA VAL A 561 -7.72 30.74 -14.09
C VAL A 561 -7.50 32.22 -13.86
N ARG A 562 -8.38 32.85 -13.10
CA ARG A 562 -8.28 34.25 -12.70
C ARG A 562 -8.21 34.33 -11.19
N THR A 563 -7.30 35.13 -10.68
CA THR A 563 -7.15 35.38 -9.25
C THR A 563 -7.31 36.87 -8.98
N GLU A 564 -8.19 37.18 -8.03
CA GLU A 564 -8.37 38.51 -7.46
C GLU A 564 -8.01 38.48 -5.98
N ILE A 565 -7.45 39.57 -5.48
CA ILE A 565 -7.23 39.79 -4.05
C ILE A 565 -7.93 41.10 -3.66
N ASP A 566 -8.87 41.05 -2.73
CA ASP A 566 -9.72 42.19 -2.34
C ASP A 566 -10.40 42.89 -3.53
N GLY A 567 -10.83 42.12 -4.54
CA GLY A 567 -11.51 42.61 -5.73
C GLY A 567 -10.63 43.32 -6.75
N VAL A 568 -9.30 43.31 -6.56
CA VAL A 568 -8.34 43.73 -7.58
C VAL A 568 -7.88 42.47 -8.33
N GLU A 569 -8.00 42.47 -9.65
CA GLU A 569 -7.50 41.38 -10.49
C GLU A 569 -5.98 41.47 -10.63
N PHE A 570 -5.30 40.38 -10.29
CA PHE A 570 -3.84 40.34 -10.30
C PHE A 570 -3.28 39.44 -11.40
N TYR A 571 -3.97 38.33 -11.71
CA TYR A 571 -3.48 37.40 -12.71
C TYR A 571 -4.63 36.68 -13.40
N THR A 572 -4.64 36.73 -14.72
CA THR A 572 -5.47 35.88 -15.58
C THR A 572 -4.53 35.00 -16.39
N ALA A 573 -4.46 33.72 -16.05
CA ALA A 573 -3.78 32.72 -16.83
C ALA A 573 -4.79 32.17 -17.85
N GLU A 574 -4.60 32.47 -19.14
CA GLU A 574 -5.17 31.63 -20.19
C GLU A 574 -4.31 30.37 -20.30
N GLN A 575 -4.93 29.25 -20.68
CA GLN A 575 -4.28 27.95 -20.84
C GLN A 575 -2.85 28.11 -21.39
N PRO A 576 -1.80 27.70 -20.66
CA PRO A 576 -0.44 28.04 -21.04
C PRO A 576 -0.08 27.34 -22.35
N SER A 577 0.48 28.07 -23.31
CA SER A 577 1.15 27.48 -24.48
C SER A 577 2.50 26.92 -24.01
N ILE A 578 2.49 25.81 -23.28
CA ILE A 578 3.72 25.13 -22.87
C ILE A 578 4.32 24.48 -24.12
N ARG A 579 5.60 24.74 -24.36
CA ARG A 579 6.35 24.15 -25.48
C ARG A 579 6.41 22.64 -25.28
N GLY A 580 5.54 21.91 -25.97
CA GLY A 580 5.41 20.46 -25.87
C GLY A 580 3.98 19.95 -25.92
N ILE A 581 2.99 20.81 -25.63
CA ILE A 581 1.57 20.45 -25.75
C ILE A 581 1.02 20.98 -27.07
N ASP A 582 0.67 20.06 -27.97
CA ASP A 582 -0.07 20.35 -29.19
C ASP A 582 -1.55 20.08 -28.97
N PHE A 583 -2.32 21.16 -28.79
CA PHE A 583 -3.76 21.11 -28.51
C PHE A 583 -4.61 20.72 -29.72
N THR A 584 -4.00 20.50 -30.88
CA THR A 584 -4.67 19.92 -32.06
C THR A 584 -4.56 18.39 -32.11
N GLN A 585 -3.86 17.77 -31.14
CA GLN A 585 -3.65 16.33 -31.04
C GLN A 585 -4.33 15.78 -29.76
N PRO A 586 -4.83 14.53 -29.77
CA PRO A 586 -5.36 13.87 -28.58
C PRO A 586 -4.32 13.75 -27.45
N VAL A 587 -4.79 13.73 -26.19
CA VAL A 587 -3.93 13.47 -25.02
C VAL A 587 -3.47 12.01 -25.04
N GLY A 588 -2.19 11.79 -25.32
CA GLY A 588 -1.56 10.47 -25.33
C GLY A 588 -0.05 10.52 -25.61
N GLY A 589 0.73 9.62 -25.00
CA GLY A 589 2.19 9.54 -25.17
C GLY A 589 2.94 10.75 -24.60
N ASN A 590 3.85 11.34 -25.38
CA ASN A 590 4.62 12.54 -25.00
C ASN A 590 3.76 13.80 -24.76
N ASN A 591 2.44 13.72 -25.01
CA ASN A 591 1.44 14.77 -24.80
C ASN A 591 0.63 14.52 -23.50
N SER A 592 1.21 13.88 -22.49
CA SER A 592 0.60 13.56 -21.18
C SER A 592 1.58 13.84 -20.02
N HIS A 593 1.06 14.36 -18.90
CA HIS A 593 1.82 14.67 -17.66
C HIS A 593 1.32 13.79 -16.49
N LYS A 594 2.17 13.60 -15.46
CA LYS A 594 1.88 12.70 -14.32
C LYS A 594 0.94 13.35 -13.30
N ALA A 595 0.18 12.53 -12.58
CA ALA A 595 -0.61 12.95 -11.42
C ALA A 595 0.30 13.61 -10.36
N GLU A 596 -0.24 14.53 -9.56
CA GLU A 596 0.39 15.18 -8.38
C GLU A 596 1.31 16.40 -8.65
N GLU A 597 1.40 16.90 -9.89
CA GLU A 597 2.14 18.15 -10.16
C GLU A 597 1.35 19.40 -9.66
N LEU A 598 1.99 20.20 -8.79
CA LEU A 598 1.47 21.47 -8.27
C LEU A 598 1.67 22.61 -9.29
N TRP A 599 0.61 23.38 -9.53
CA TRP A 599 0.64 24.55 -10.40
C TRP A 599 0.73 25.81 -9.55
N PHE A 600 1.83 26.55 -9.66
CA PHE A 600 2.07 27.76 -8.87
C PHE A 600 1.97 29.03 -9.71
N TRP A 601 1.35 30.05 -9.12
CA TRP A 601 1.34 31.42 -9.61
C TRP A 601 1.99 32.31 -8.55
N GLY A 602 3.23 32.72 -8.81
CA GLY A 602 4.00 33.60 -7.92
C GLY A 602 3.77 35.08 -8.24
N PHE A 603 3.91 35.93 -7.21
CA PHE A 603 3.80 37.38 -7.31
C PHE A 603 5.17 38.03 -7.03
N ASN A 604 5.67 38.82 -7.98
CA ASN A 604 7.05 39.33 -7.95
C ASN A 604 7.42 40.14 -6.70
N GLU A 605 6.47 40.83 -6.05
CA GLU A 605 6.74 41.66 -4.87
C GLU A 605 5.94 41.26 -3.61
N GLY A 606 5.15 40.19 -3.67
CA GLY A 606 4.17 39.85 -2.63
C GLY A 606 3.03 40.89 -2.55
N ILE A 607 1.80 40.44 -2.33
CA ILE A 607 0.62 41.32 -2.39
C ILE A 607 -0.09 41.28 -1.05
N GLU A 608 -0.38 42.45 -0.47
CA GLU A 608 -1.16 42.53 0.75
C GLU A 608 -2.66 42.40 0.43
N GLY A 609 -3.34 41.48 1.13
CA GLY A 609 -4.79 41.37 1.07
C GLY A 609 -5.38 40.43 2.10
N ARG A 610 -6.70 40.47 2.25
CA ARG A 610 -7.47 39.68 3.22
C ARG A 610 -8.40 38.66 2.56
N GLN A 611 -8.81 38.90 1.31
CA GLN A 611 -9.72 38.03 0.58
C GLN A 611 -9.12 37.65 -0.75
N ILE A 612 -9.11 36.35 -1.07
CA ILE A 612 -8.65 35.82 -2.34
C ILE A 612 -9.83 35.19 -3.04
N ASP A 613 -10.16 35.67 -4.23
CA ASP A 613 -11.15 35.09 -5.13
C ASP A 613 -10.44 34.41 -6.30
N ILE A 614 -10.74 33.14 -6.52
CA ILE A 614 -10.20 32.33 -7.61
C ILE A 614 -11.36 31.91 -8.49
N TYR A 615 -11.29 32.28 -9.76
CA TYR A 615 -12.27 31.97 -10.79
C TYR A 615 -11.69 30.99 -11.78
N ILE A 616 -12.37 29.87 -11.99
CA ILE A 616 -11.90 28.79 -12.85
C ILE A 616 -12.91 28.57 -13.98
N GLN A 617 -12.50 28.80 -15.23
CA GLN A 617 -13.32 28.47 -16.40
C GLN A 617 -13.04 27.04 -16.85
N LEU A 618 -14.09 26.23 -16.91
CA LEU A 618 -14.01 24.84 -17.38
C LEU A 618 -14.53 24.72 -18.80
N GLU A 619 -13.88 23.89 -19.60
CA GLU A 619 -14.30 23.59 -20.96
C GLU A 619 -15.60 22.74 -20.99
N TYR A 620 -15.92 22.03 -19.90
CA TYR A 620 -17.08 21.14 -19.78
C TYR A 620 -17.68 21.10 -18.35
N ASP A 621 -18.91 20.58 -18.21
CA ASP A 621 -19.55 20.25 -16.93
C ASP A 621 -18.93 18.99 -16.30
N VAL A 622 -17.70 19.09 -15.81
CA VAL A 622 -17.00 18.00 -15.11
C VAL A 622 -16.89 18.33 -13.63
N PHE A 623 -16.97 17.32 -12.77
CA PHE A 623 -16.63 17.45 -11.36
C PHE A 623 -15.12 17.64 -11.22
N LEU A 624 -14.72 18.74 -10.61
CA LEU A 624 -13.32 19.06 -10.33
C LEU A 624 -13.07 18.86 -8.85
N PHE A 625 -12.13 17.98 -8.53
CA PHE A 625 -11.65 17.79 -7.18
C PHE A 625 -10.29 18.48 -7.08
N THR A 626 -10.20 19.55 -6.31
CA THR A 626 -8.91 20.12 -5.88
C THR A 626 -8.33 19.22 -4.80
N ASN A 627 -7.08 18.76 -4.98
CA ASN A 627 -6.38 17.95 -4.00
C ASN A 627 -5.76 18.84 -2.92
N GLU A 628 -5.03 19.86 -3.36
CA GLU A 628 -4.31 20.77 -2.48
C GLU A 628 -4.40 22.20 -3.01
N LEU A 629 -4.51 23.15 -2.08
CA LEU A 629 -4.46 24.58 -2.33
C LEU A 629 -3.44 25.18 -1.36
N ILE A 630 -2.36 25.71 -1.91
CA ILE A 630 -1.25 26.28 -1.16
C ILE A 630 -1.30 27.80 -1.32
N ILE A 631 -1.20 28.53 -0.22
CA ILE A 631 -1.02 29.99 -0.22
C ILE A 631 0.28 30.26 0.53
N LEU A 632 1.26 30.82 -0.17
CA LEU A 632 2.59 31.15 0.35
C LEU A 632 2.71 32.64 0.70
#